data_AF-A0A1I7F048-F1
#
_entry.id   AF-A0A1I7F048-F1
#
_cell.length_a   1.000
_cell.length_b   1.000
_cell.length_c   1.000
_cell.angle_alpha   90.00
_cell.angle_beta   90.00
_cell.angle_gamma   90.00
#
_symmetry.space_group_name_H-M   'P 1'
#
loop_
_entity.id
_entity.type
_entity.pdbx_description
1 polymer ?
#
loop_
_entity_poly.entity_id
_entity_poly.type
_entity_poly.pdbx_seq_one_letter_code
_entity_poly.pdbx_strand_id
1 'polypeptide(L)'
;MEKQELYELLDMKDGEDFQYFENMSELLESEAEIGTDEIFELLQEVDMNTFTELMDGYFDEVDRSVPDSEVDLFTLLQTIRRSLTGMAETAGRQEDREERNEILVQLADEIEKFREWYNTSSEAECVNEMTDENRTLPVRDALLLVREEPFTGDTYRFDFQNVLDYDLDEYIMSYGDLVRGDEGDGEGDEE
;
A
#
# COMPACT_ATOMS: atom_id res chain seq x y z
N MET A 1 -5.69 -18.61 1.55
CA MET A 1 -6.30 -19.01 2.86
C MET A 1 -7.82 -19.13 2.70
N GLU A 2 -8.61 -19.57 3.68
CA GLU A 2 -10.08 -19.44 3.55
C GLU A 2 -10.56 -18.05 4.01
N LYS A 3 -11.65 -17.54 3.43
CA LYS A 3 -12.23 -16.21 3.78
C LYS A 3 -12.42 -15.98 5.29
N GLN A 4 -12.90 -16.99 6.02
CA GLN A 4 -13.11 -16.86 7.46
C GLN A 4 -11.79 -16.68 8.21
N GLU A 5 -10.71 -17.32 7.75
CA GLU A 5 -9.37 -17.15 8.33
C GLU A 5 -8.85 -15.74 8.06
N LEU A 6 -9.13 -15.17 6.87
CA LEU A 6 -8.80 -13.77 6.57
C LEU A 6 -9.55 -12.82 7.51
N TYR A 7 -10.84 -13.05 7.75
CA TYR A 7 -11.61 -12.18 8.65
C TYR A 7 -11.13 -12.28 10.09
N GLU A 8 -10.77 -13.48 10.55
CA GLU A 8 -10.14 -13.65 11.87
C GLU A 8 -8.78 -12.96 11.97
N LEU A 9 -7.97 -13.03 10.91
CA LEU A 9 -6.69 -12.33 10.83
C LEU A 9 -6.89 -10.82 10.98
N LEU A 10 -7.86 -10.25 10.26
CA LEU A 10 -8.16 -8.81 10.27
C LEU A 10 -8.99 -8.35 11.49
N ASP A 11 -9.29 -9.23 12.44
CA ASP A 11 -10.20 -8.99 13.59
C ASP A 11 -11.61 -8.50 13.18
N MET A 12 -12.19 -9.16 12.20
CA MET A 12 -13.50 -8.85 11.59
C MET A 12 -14.47 -10.02 11.65
N LYS A 13 -15.78 -9.73 11.54
CA LYS A 13 -16.83 -10.75 11.38
C LYS A 13 -17.39 -10.78 9.98
N ASP A 14 -17.49 -9.63 9.34
CA ASP A 14 -17.91 -9.45 7.96
C ASP A 14 -17.24 -8.21 7.34
N GLY A 15 -17.40 -8.01 6.03
CA GLY A 15 -16.72 -6.90 5.34
C GLY A 15 -17.12 -5.50 5.82
N GLU A 16 -18.28 -5.32 6.48
CA GLU A 16 -18.68 -4.02 7.03
C GLU A 16 -17.80 -3.61 8.23
N ASP A 17 -17.13 -4.57 8.89
CA ASP A 17 -16.23 -4.33 10.02
C ASP A 17 -14.86 -3.73 9.60
N PHE A 18 -14.56 -3.65 8.29
CA PHE A 18 -13.32 -3.05 7.78
C PHE A 18 -13.40 -1.51 7.88
N GLN A 19 -13.13 -0.98 9.07
CA GLN A 19 -13.31 0.45 9.39
C GLN A 19 -12.15 1.05 10.17
N TYR A 20 -11.16 0.24 10.53
CA TYR A 20 -10.07 0.64 11.40
C TYR A 20 -8.72 0.55 10.70
N PHE A 21 -7.80 1.40 11.13
CA PHE A 21 -6.43 1.44 10.62
C PHE A 21 -5.71 0.10 10.79
N GLU A 22 -6.00 -0.59 11.89
CA GLU A 22 -5.48 -1.91 12.20
C GLU A 22 -5.92 -2.96 11.15
N ASN A 23 -7.14 -2.86 10.60
CA ASN A 23 -7.58 -3.77 9.54
C ASN A 23 -6.71 -3.60 8.28
N MET A 24 -6.41 -2.35 7.91
CA MET A 24 -5.55 -2.06 6.76
C MET A 24 -4.10 -2.47 7.00
N SER A 25 -3.56 -2.15 8.18
CA SER A 25 -2.19 -2.49 8.53
C SER A 25 -1.97 -4.00 8.55
N GLU A 26 -2.91 -4.75 9.15
CA GLU A 26 -2.83 -6.21 9.18
C GLU A 26 -2.99 -6.80 7.78
N LEU A 27 -3.89 -6.26 6.95
CA LEU A 27 -4.03 -6.68 5.55
C LEU A 27 -2.70 -6.51 4.80
N LEU A 28 -2.01 -5.38 4.96
CA LEU A 28 -0.81 -5.06 4.17
C LEU A 28 0.48 -5.66 4.74
N GLU A 29 0.58 -5.83 6.06
CA GLU A 29 1.84 -6.20 6.71
C GLU A 29 1.86 -7.65 7.24
N SER A 30 0.72 -8.33 7.29
CA SER A 30 0.70 -9.71 7.82
C SER A 30 1.61 -10.63 7.00
N GLU A 31 2.37 -11.48 7.70
CA GLU A 31 3.18 -12.54 7.10
C GLU A 31 2.34 -13.72 6.59
N ALA A 32 1.02 -13.71 6.84
CA ALA A 32 0.11 -14.72 6.32
C ALA A 32 0.03 -14.67 4.78
N GLU A 33 -0.05 -15.84 4.16
CA GLU A 33 -0.31 -15.97 2.72
C GLU A 33 -1.79 -15.66 2.45
N ILE A 34 -2.05 -14.51 1.83
CA ILE A 34 -3.36 -14.04 1.40
C ILE A 34 -3.28 -13.89 -0.11
N GLY A 35 -4.04 -14.69 -0.86
CA GLY A 35 -4.03 -14.63 -2.32
C GLY A 35 -4.98 -13.57 -2.87
N THR A 36 -4.82 -13.23 -4.14
CA THR A 36 -5.71 -12.31 -4.88
C THR A 36 -7.18 -12.64 -4.67
N ASP A 37 -7.58 -13.92 -4.78
CA ASP A 37 -8.98 -14.33 -4.68
C ASP A 37 -9.60 -13.94 -3.32
N GLU A 38 -8.84 -14.10 -2.23
CA GLU A 38 -9.31 -13.74 -0.88
C GLU A 38 -9.40 -12.22 -0.69
N ILE A 39 -8.45 -11.46 -1.24
CA ILE A 39 -8.48 -9.99 -1.22
C ILE A 39 -9.66 -9.49 -2.06
N PHE A 40 -9.89 -10.06 -3.23
CA PHE A 40 -11.03 -9.73 -4.08
C PHE A 40 -12.38 -10.03 -3.40
N GLU A 41 -12.50 -11.16 -2.69
CA GLU A 41 -13.69 -11.47 -1.90
C GLU A 41 -13.95 -10.45 -0.78
N LEU A 42 -12.90 -10.00 -0.08
CA LEU A 42 -12.98 -8.93 0.90
C LEU A 42 -13.44 -7.61 0.25
N LEU A 43 -12.77 -7.19 -0.83
CA LEU A 43 -13.04 -5.92 -1.52
C LEU A 43 -14.48 -5.81 -2.07
N GLN A 44 -15.16 -6.94 -2.31
CA GLN A 44 -16.55 -6.91 -2.72
C GLN A 44 -17.49 -6.42 -1.61
N GLU A 45 -17.12 -6.58 -0.34
CA GLU A 45 -17.96 -6.29 0.83
C GLU A 45 -17.59 -4.98 1.54
N VAL A 46 -16.34 -4.54 1.45
CA VAL A 46 -15.89 -3.31 2.13
C VAL A 46 -16.40 -2.05 1.43
N ASP A 47 -16.65 -1.00 2.21
CA ASP A 47 -16.97 0.33 1.68
C ASP A 47 -15.70 0.96 1.06
N MET A 48 -15.73 1.22 -0.24
CA MET A 48 -14.55 1.71 -0.98
C MET A 48 -14.09 3.10 -0.52
N ASN A 49 -14.97 3.96 -0.01
CA ASN A 49 -14.55 5.28 0.50
C ASN A 49 -13.73 5.09 1.77
N THR A 50 -14.25 4.30 2.71
CA THR A 50 -13.57 3.95 3.96
C THR A 50 -12.25 3.23 3.68
N PHE A 51 -12.24 2.27 2.75
CA PHE A 51 -11.03 1.56 2.33
C PHE A 51 -9.97 2.54 1.80
N THR A 52 -10.37 3.50 0.95
CA THR A 52 -9.47 4.52 0.39
C THR A 52 -8.89 5.40 1.49
N GLU A 53 -9.72 5.90 2.42
CA GLU A 53 -9.26 6.72 3.54
C GLU A 53 -8.24 5.98 4.44
N LEU A 54 -8.50 4.69 4.71
CA LEU A 54 -7.59 3.85 5.50
C LEU A 54 -6.28 3.58 4.76
N MET A 55 -6.34 3.35 3.44
CA MET A 55 -5.16 3.15 2.60
C MET A 55 -4.28 4.41 2.59
N ASP A 56 -4.90 5.59 2.43
CA ASP A 56 -4.20 6.87 2.51
C ASP A 56 -3.56 7.10 3.88
N GLY A 57 -4.31 6.82 4.96
CA GLY A 57 -3.79 6.91 6.31
C GLY A 57 -2.60 5.98 6.56
N TYR A 58 -2.63 4.77 5.99
CA TYR A 58 -1.53 3.81 6.07
C TYR A 58 -0.28 4.36 5.37
N PHE A 59 -0.41 4.80 4.12
CA PHE A 59 0.73 5.36 3.40
C PHE A 59 1.27 6.64 4.04
N ASP A 60 0.44 7.47 4.68
CA ASP A 60 0.90 8.61 5.48
C ASP A 60 1.83 8.19 6.63
N GLU A 61 1.61 7.03 7.25
CA GLU A 61 2.50 6.49 8.29
C GLU A 61 3.79 5.92 7.69
N VAL A 62 3.69 5.21 6.57
CA VAL A 62 4.84 4.70 5.82
C VAL A 62 5.75 5.86 5.37
N ASP A 63 5.16 6.92 4.80
CA ASP A 63 5.87 8.10 4.32
C ASP A 63 6.71 8.77 5.41
N ARG A 64 6.19 8.86 6.64
CA ARG A 64 6.91 9.41 7.79
C ARG A 64 8.10 8.57 8.24
N SER A 65 8.14 7.32 7.80
CA SER A 65 9.19 6.35 8.15
C SER A 65 10.30 6.33 7.09
N VAL A 66 10.08 6.91 5.92
CA VAL A 66 11.09 7.00 4.86
C VAL A 66 12.16 8.01 5.25
N PRO A 67 13.46 7.67 5.21
CA PRO A 67 14.53 8.63 5.45
C PRO A 67 14.52 9.77 4.42
N ASP A 68 14.80 11.00 4.86
CA ASP A 68 14.84 12.19 3.98
C ASP A 68 15.81 12.06 2.79
N SER A 69 16.82 11.18 2.89
CA SER A 69 17.77 10.90 1.81
C SER A 69 17.19 10.07 0.67
N GLU A 70 16.13 9.31 0.93
CA GLU A 70 15.60 8.27 0.04
C GLU A 70 14.41 8.79 -0.80
N VAL A 71 14.68 9.83 -1.57
CA VAL A 71 13.68 10.53 -2.41
C VAL A 71 13.06 9.59 -3.46
N ASP A 72 13.84 8.68 -4.01
CA ASP A 72 13.38 7.74 -5.04
C ASP A 72 12.41 6.72 -4.45
N LEU A 73 12.70 6.18 -3.26
CA LEU A 73 11.79 5.29 -2.53
C LEU A 73 10.48 6.02 -2.18
N PHE A 74 10.59 7.23 -1.64
CA PHE A 74 9.41 8.06 -1.35
C PHE A 74 8.55 8.24 -2.61
N THR A 75 9.17 8.58 -3.75
CA THR A 75 8.46 8.76 -5.02
C THR A 75 7.78 7.48 -5.51
N LEU A 76 8.44 6.33 -5.35
CA LEU A 76 7.87 5.04 -5.68
C LEU A 76 6.64 4.73 -4.82
N LEU A 77 6.75 4.87 -3.51
CA LEU A 77 5.63 4.66 -2.58
C LEU A 77 4.45 5.59 -2.87
N GLN A 78 4.71 6.86 -3.20
CA GLN A 78 3.68 7.80 -3.64
C GLN A 78 3.00 7.35 -4.95
N THR A 79 3.73 6.67 -5.83
CA THR A 79 3.18 6.17 -7.09
C THR A 79 2.32 4.94 -6.86
N ILE A 80 2.79 4.01 -6.02
CA ILE A 80 2.01 2.83 -5.58
C ILE A 80 0.73 3.27 -4.87
N ARG A 81 0.84 4.20 -3.91
CA ARG A 81 -0.30 4.78 -3.19
C ARG A 81 -1.37 5.28 -4.14
N ARG A 82 -0.99 6.14 -5.11
CA ARG A 82 -1.93 6.72 -6.10
C ARG A 82 -2.58 5.67 -6.98
N SER A 83 -1.85 4.63 -7.34
CA SER A 83 -2.37 3.48 -8.08
C SER A 83 -3.48 2.79 -7.29
N LEU A 84 -3.19 2.38 -6.05
CA LEU A 84 -4.12 1.67 -5.17
C LEU A 84 -5.36 2.49 -4.83
N THR A 85 -5.18 3.74 -4.40
CA THR A 85 -6.30 4.63 -4.05
C THR A 85 -7.10 5.02 -5.28
N GLY A 86 -6.45 5.26 -6.43
CA GLY A 86 -7.14 5.55 -7.68
C GLY A 86 -8.05 4.42 -8.16
N MET A 87 -7.60 3.17 -8.05
CA MET A 87 -8.43 2.00 -8.34
C MET A 87 -9.59 1.86 -7.35
N ALA A 88 -9.33 2.01 -6.05
CA ALA A 88 -10.36 1.91 -5.01
C ALA A 88 -11.47 2.97 -5.20
N GLU A 89 -11.09 4.23 -5.46
CA GLU A 89 -12.05 5.28 -5.74
C GLU A 89 -12.86 5.03 -7.01
N THR A 90 -12.20 4.58 -8.09
CA THR A 90 -12.88 4.26 -9.35
C THR A 90 -13.89 3.13 -9.12
N ALA A 91 -13.51 2.07 -8.40
CA ALA A 91 -14.41 0.99 -8.03
C ALA A 91 -15.58 1.45 -7.14
N GLY A 92 -15.37 2.46 -6.29
CA GLY A 92 -16.41 3.06 -5.45
C GLY A 92 -17.43 3.91 -6.23
N ARG A 93 -17.02 4.51 -7.35
CA ARG A 93 -17.89 5.33 -8.22
C ARG A 93 -18.56 4.49 -9.33
N GLN A 94 -18.06 3.30 -9.60
CA GLN A 94 -18.51 2.48 -10.72
C GLN A 94 -19.86 1.80 -10.44
N GLU A 95 -20.89 2.19 -11.18
CA GLU A 95 -22.25 1.64 -11.04
C GLU A 95 -22.44 0.29 -11.75
N ASP A 96 -21.70 0.06 -12.84
CA ASP A 96 -21.76 -1.22 -13.54
C ASP A 96 -20.99 -2.30 -12.77
N ARG A 97 -21.68 -3.40 -12.45
CA ARG A 97 -21.14 -4.45 -11.61
C ARG A 97 -20.01 -5.23 -12.29
N GLU A 98 -20.09 -5.45 -13.60
CA GLU A 98 -19.06 -6.20 -14.33
C GLU A 98 -17.78 -5.37 -14.37
N GLU A 99 -17.89 -4.11 -14.78
CA GLU A 99 -16.74 -3.17 -14.80
C GLU A 99 -16.17 -2.94 -13.39
N ARG A 100 -17.01 -2.81 -12.35
CA ARG A 100 -16.54 -2.71 -10.96
C ARG A 100 -15.73 -3.94 -10.56
N ASN A 101 -16.23 -5.14 -10.88
CA ASN A 101 -15.52 -6.37 -10.52
C ASN A 101 -14.17 -6.50 -11.23
N GLU A 102 -14.06 -6.05 -12.49
CA GLU A 102 -12.78 -6.01 -13.20
C GLU A 102 -11.76 -5.12 -12.49
N ILE A 103 -12.17 -3.94 -12.04
CA ILE A 103 -11.31 -3.02 -11.27
C ILE A 103 -10.93 -3.64 -9.91
N LEU A 104 -11.87 -4.29 -9.22
CA LEU A 104 -11.60 -4.94 -7.93
C LEU A 104 -10.60 -6.10 -8.06
N VAL A 105 -10.62 -6.85 -9.16
CA VAL A 105 -9.61 -7.90 -9.43
C VAL A 105 -8.23 -7.27 -9.61
N GLN A 106 -8.14 -6.19 -10.39
CA GLN A 106 -6.87 -5.46 -10.58
C GLN A 106 -6.35 -4.86 -9.27
N LEU A 107 -7.23 -4.30 -8.46
CA LEU A 107 -6.88 -3.79 -7.13
C LEU A 107 -6.40 -4.92 -6.21
N ALA A 108 -7.06 -6.08 -6.23
CA ALA A 108 -6.64 -7.23 -5.44
C ALA A 108 -5.25 -7.74 -5.86
N ASP A 109 -4.99 -7.82 -7.17
CA ASP A 109 -3.68 -8.22 -7.72
C ASP A 109 -2.58 -7.22 -7.30
N GLU A 110 -2.84 -5.92 -7.38
CA GLU A 110 -1.87 -4.89 -7.01
C GLU A 110 -1.61 -4.86 -5.50
N ILE A 111 -2.62 -5.13 -4.66
CA ILE A 111 -2.44 -5.26 -3.21
C ILE A 111 -1.56 -6.49 -2.91
N GLU A 112 -1.84 -7.64 -3.52
CA GLU A 112 -1.05 -8.86 -3.32
C GLU A 112 0.41 -8.64 -3.72
N LYS A 113 0.63 -8.04 -4.89
CA LYS A 113 1.96 -7.67 -5.38
C LYS A 113 2.68 -6.69 -4.46
N PHE A 114 1.99 -5.68 -3.97
CA PHE A 114 2.54 -4.75 -2.99
C PHE A 114 2.94 -5.48 -1.71
N ARG A 115 2.09 -6.39 -1.19
CA ARG A 115 2.38 -7.19 0.01
C ARG A 115 3.61 -8.06 -0.19
N GLU A 116 3.73 -8.75 -1.33
CA GLU A 116 4.89 -9.59 -1.63
C GLU A 116 6.17 -8.75 -1.66
N TRP A 117 6.15 -7.63 -2.39
CA TRP A 117 7.28 -6.71 -2.46
C TRP A 117 7.64 -6.10 -1.11
N TYR A 118 6.67 -5.53 -0.41
CA TYR A 118 6.89 -4.77 0.82
C TYR A 118 7.38 -5.64 1.98
N ASN A 119 6.85 -6.87 2.10
CA ASN A 119 7.13 -7.76 3.22
C ASN A 119 8.22 -8.80 2.94
N THR A 120 8.46 -9.17 1.68
CA THR A 120 9.28 -10.38 1.37
C THR A 120 10.33 -10.17 0.29
N SER A 121 9.93 -9.77 -0.92
CA SER A 121 10.80 -9.89 -2.10
C SER A 121 11.72 -8.68 -2.32
N SER A 122 11.48 -7.57 -1.61
CA SER A 122 12.38 -6.42 -1.64
C SER A 122 13.64 -6.66 -0.80
N GLU A 123 14.77 -6.17 -1.30
CA GLU A 123 16.09 -6.36 -0.70
C GLU A 123 16.77 -5.00 -0.44
N ALA A 124 16.32 -4.28 0.59
CA ALA A 124 16.95 -3.04 1.03
C ALA A 124 18.22 -3.35 1.85
N GLU A 125 19.31 -2.64 1.57
CA GLU A 125 20.55 -2.79 2.32
C GLU A 125 20.58 -1.84 3.52
N CYS A 126 20.87 -2.40 4.69
CA CYS A 126 20.92 -1.70 5.97
C CYS A 126 22.29 -1.94 6.61
N VAL A 127 23.11 -0.90 6.71
CA VAL A 127 24.46 -1.00 7.29
C VAL A 127 24.50 -0.27 8.63
N ASN A 128 24.79 -0.99 9.72
CA ASN A 128 24.99 -0.38 11.03
C ASN A 128 26.33 0.37 11.05
N GLU A 129 26.31 1.67 11.30
CA GLU A 129 27.50 2.52 11.26
C GLU A 129 28.49 2.25 12.41
N MET A 130 28.04 1.63 13.49
CA MET A 130 28.89 1.33 14.66
C MET A 130 29.58 -0.03 14.55
N THR A 131 28.90 -1.04 14.01
CA THR A 131 29.41 -2.41 13.93
C THR A 131 29.92 -2.80 12.55
N ASP A 132 29.62 -2.00 11.51
CA ASP A 132 29.89 -2.30 10.09
C ASP A 132 29.18 -3.59 9.62
N GLU A 133 28.12 -3.98 10.32
CA GLU A 133 27.27 -5.12 9.95
C GLU A 133 26.29 -4.70 8.86
N ASN A 134 26.31 -5.42 7.73
CA ASN A 134 25.35 -5.25 6.64
C ASN A 134 24.24 -6.30 6.74
N ARG A 135 22.99 -5.86 6.66
CA ARG A 135 21.79 -6.70 6.60
C ARG A 135 20.99 -6.34 5.36
N THR A 136 20.44 -7.35 4.71
CA THR A 136 19.44 -7.17 3.65
C THR A 136 18.08 -7.48 4.23
N LEU A 137 17.16 -6.54 4.13
CA LEU A 137 15.83 -6.62 4.73
C LEU A 137 14.76 -6.19 3.72
N PRO A 138 13.52 -6.70 3.85
CA PRO A 138 12.38 -6.14 3.17
C PRO A 138 12.16 -4.68 3.51
N VAL A 139 11.51 -3.93 2.62
CA VAL A 139 11.22 -2.50 2.80
C VAL A 139 10.47 -2.25 4.10
N ARG A 140 9.47 -3.07 4.45
CA ARG A 140 8.77 -2.97 5.75
C ARG A 140 9.75 -2.96 6.91
N ASP A 141 10.58 -4.00 7.00
CA ASP A 141 11.49 -4.21 8.12
C ASP A 141 12.59 -3.14 8.17
N ALA A 142 13.07 -2.69 7.00
CA ALA A 142 14.01 -1.59 6.89
C ALA A 142 13.40 -0.28 7.41
N LEU A 143 12.16 0.05 7.04
CA LEU A 143 11.45 1.23 7.54
C LEU A 143 11.12 1.13 9.03
N LEU A 144 10.82 -0.07 9.54
CA LEU A 144 10.68 -0.30 10.98
C LEU A 144 11.99 0.01 11.71
N LEU A 145 13.14 -0.42 11.17
CA LEU A 145 14.44 -0.08 11.74
C LEU A 145 14.68 1.43 11.79
N VAL A 146 14.33 2.18 10.75
CA VAL A 146 14.41 3.66 10.73
C VAL A 146 13.65 4.26 11.91
N ARG A 147 12.44 3.75 12.20
CA ARG A 147 11.61 4.22 13.31
C ARG A 147 12.17 3.85 14.68
N GLU A 148 12.93 2.75 14.77
CA GLU A 148 13.53 2.27 16.02
C GLU A 148 14.83 3.00 16.39
N GLU A 149 15.58 3.53 15.42
CA GLU A 149 16.88 4.21 15.64
C GLU A 149 16.86 5.26 16.76
N PRO A 150 15.84 6.16 16.87
CA PRO A 150 15.81 7.17 17.91
C PRO A 150 15.72 6.59 19.33
N PHE A 151 15.28 5.34 19.48
CA PHE A 151 15.08 4.67 20.76
C PHE A 151 16.23 3.72 21.13
N THR A 152 16.84 3.06 20.15
CA THR A 152 17.94 2.11 20.36
C THR A 152 19.29 2.81 20.50
N GLY A 153 19.44 3.97 19.85
CA GLY A 153 20.71 4.70 19.76
C GLY A 153 21.69 4.09 18.75
N ASP A 154 21.27 3.07 18.00
CA ASP A 154 21.97 2.58 16.83
C ASP A 154 21.73 3.54 15.65
N THR A 155 22.70 3.65 14.75
CA THR A 155 22.59 4.44 13.53
C THR A 155 22.89 3.54 12.35
N TYR A 156 21.98 3.54 11.37
CA TYR A 156 22.06 2.77 10.17
C TYR A 156 22.12 3.70 8.96
N ARG A 157 22.84 3.24 7.94
CA ARG A 157 22.74 3.78 6.60
C ARG A 157 21.88 2.84 5.77
N PHE A 158 20.80 3.38 5.22
CA PHE A 158 19.88 2.65 4.36
C PHE A 158 20.21 2.91 2.89
N ASP A 159 20.07 1.88 2.06
CA ASP A 159 20.15 1.96 0.60
C ASP A 159 19.01 1.15 -0.02
N PHE A 160 18.11 1.85 -0.70
CA PHE A 160 16.91 1.29 -1.32
C PHE A 160 17.03 1.15 -2.85
N GLN A 161 18.20 1.35 -3.44
CA GLN A 161 18.35 1.32 -4.91
C GLN A 161 17.91 -0.01 -5.53
N ASN A 162 18.08 -1.12 -4.81
CA ASN A 162 17.71 -2.46 -5.29
C ASN A 162 16.19 -2.72 -5.24
N VAL A 163 15.39 -1.88 -4.57
CA VAL A 163 13.95 -2.10 -4.40
C VAL A 163 13.10 -1.26 -5.37
N LEU A 164 13.74 -0.42 -6.19
CA LEU A 164 13.07 0.52 -7.08
C LEU A 164 12.46 -0.12 -8.34
N ASP A 165 12.77 -1.39 -8.63
CA ASP A 165 12.26 -2.14 -9.78
C ASP A 165 10.86 -2.74 -9.51
N TYR A 166 9.99 -1.92 -8.92
CA TYR A 166 8.60 -2.30 -8.71
C TYR A 166 7.82 -2.09 -10.01
N ASP A 167 7.34 -3.20 -10.57
CA ASP A 167 6.61 -3.21 -11.84
C ASP A 167 5.20 -2.63 -11.66
N LEU A 168 4.95 -1.41 -12.14
CA LEU A 168 3.60 -0.83 -12.15
C LEU A 168 2.96 -1.10 -13.51
N ASP A 169 1.79 -1.74 -13.54
CA ASP A 169 1.06 -1.92 -14.79
C ASP A 169 0.61 -0.56 -15.35
N GLU A 170 0.81 -0.33 -16.64
CA GLU A 170 0.39 0.90 -17.33
C GLU A 170 -1.13 1.14 -17.21
N TYR A 171 -1.92 0.06 -17.16
CA TYR A 171 -3.37 0.13 -17.01
C TYR A 171 -3.75 0.61 -15.59
N ILE A 172 -2.97 0.20 -14.60
CA ILE A 172 -3.13 0.58 -13.20
C ILE A 172 -2.79 2.07 -13.00
N MET A 173 -1.73 2.56 -13.64
CA MET A 173 -1.39 3.98 -13.63
C MET A 173 -2.51 4.87 -14.19
N SER A 174 -3.26 4.39 -15.19
CA SER A 174 -4.38 5.12 -15.75
C SER A 174 -5.46 5.45 -14.71
N TYR A 175 -5.71 4.58 -13.72
CA TYR A 175 -6.71 4.85 -12.68
C TYR A 175 -6.26 5.92 -11.71
N GLY A 176 -4.99 5.94 -11.32
CA GLY A 176 -4.42 7.01 -10.50
C GLY A 176 -4.47 8.38 -11.18
N ASP A 177 -4.27 8.42 -12.50
CA ASP A 177 -4.35 9.66 -13.27
C ASP A 177 -5.79 10.14 -13.53
N LEU A 178 -6.79 9.24 -13.56
CA LEU A 178 -8.20 9.64 -13.67
C LEU A 178 -8.67 10.48 -12.48
N VAL A 179 -8.19 10.17 -11.27
CA VAL A 179 -8.52 10.94 -10.06
C VAL A 179 -7.95 12.36 -10.13
N ARG A 180 -6.74 12.55 -10.70
CA ARG A 180 -6.15 13.88 -10.91
C ARG A 180 -6.94 14.77 -11.85
N GLY A 181 -7.70 14.18 -12.78
CA GLY A 181 -8.51 14.93 -13.74
C GLY A 181 -9.74 15.61 -13.12
N ASP A 182 -10.21 15.14 -11.96
CA ASP A 182 -11.44 15.65 -11.32
C ASP A 182 -11.16 16.81 -10.34
N GLU A 183 -9.91 16.98 -9.88
CA GLU A 183 -9.50 18.08 -9.00
C GLU A 183 -9.11 19.38 -9.74
N GLY A 184 -9.32 19.45 -11.06
CA GLY A 184 -8.70 20.43 -11.93
C GLY A 184 -9.58 21.11 -12.98
N ASP A 185 -10.86 21.39 -12.70
CA ASP A 185 -11.66 22.31 -13.54
C ASP A 185 -12.73 23.05 -12.72
N GLY A 186 -12.26 23.98 -11.90
CA GLY A 186 -13.08 24.90 -11.11
C GLY A 186 -12.68 26.37 -11.29
N GLU A 187 -12.35 26.81 -12.50
CA GLU A 187 -12.08 28.23 -12.79
C GLU A 187 -13.18 28.86 -13.67
N GLY A 188 -14.15 29.45 -12.97
CA GLY A 188 -14.76 30.77 -13.28
C GLY A 188 -15.23 31.08 -14.70
N ASP A 189 -16.48 30.77 -15.00
CA ASP A 189 -17.28 31.59 -15.91
C ASP A 189 -17.70 32.88 -15.17
N GLU A 190 -16.97 33.98 -15.39
CA GLU A 190 -17.48 35.33 -15.18
C GLU A 190 -17.90 35.92 -16.54
N GLU A 191 -19.21 36.12 -16.70
CA GLU A 191 -19.83 36.93 -17.77
C GLU A 191 -19.46 38.43 -17.70
#